data_AF-A0A962V4E0-F1
#
_entry.id   AF-A0A962V4E0-F1
#
_cell.length_a   1.000
_cell.length_b   1.000
_cell.length_c   1.000
_cell.angle_alpha   90.00
_cell.angle_beta   90.00
_cell.angle_gamma   90.00
#
_symmetry.space_group_name_H-M   'P 1'
#
loop_
_entity.id
_entity.type
_entity.pdbx_description
1 polymer ?
#
loop_
_entity_poly.entity_id
_entity_poly.type
_entity_poly.pdbx_seq_one_letter_code
_entity_poly.pdbx_strand_id
1 'polypeptide(L)'
;FFPQLMITFVQYYGTVEGERTPRGERFLDNQRFEGTILDMLRDTETHVLAAMRKASLIDGLLRRDIPEYPLEALREALANAVAHRDYSPYARGSYIQVRMFANRLEVQSPGGLFGNVNVDNLEDEHSTRNSRLMRMMEDLHLVENRGSGVKAILQALREANLEPPRFNDRRSSFQVIFHNHTLLDTEAINWLNQYAHFDLNDRQRLALVYLRQQEQISNADYRRLNHVDGMQAGQELRAMVQQGLIEPHGVSRWTYYTLKELSEQVTPAVPSKFPPEVEKIMAFVQKHGSINNAECRELLEIELQRASYLLKKMVREGQLKQEGERRWMRYRLP
;
A
#
# COMPACT_ATOMS: atom_id res chain seq x y z
N PHE A 1 23.35 35.16 -6.25
CA PHE A 1 22.35 34.30 -5.59
C PHE A 1 21.91 33.26 -6.61
N PHE A 2 22.27 31.99 -6.45
CA PHE A 2 21.77 30.91 -7.31
C PHE A 2 20.57 30.28 -6.59
N PRO A 3 19.34 30.71 -6.89
CA PRO A 3 18.21 30.34 -6.05
C PRO A 3 17.72 28.97 -6.50
N GLN A 4 17.55 28.02 -5.59
CA GLN A 4 16.79 26.78 -5.78
C GLN A 4 17.54 25.51 -6.22
N LEU A 5 18.85 25.43 -5.99
CA LEU A 5 19.55 24.13 -5.92
C LEU A 5 19.34 23.51 -4.53
N MET A 6 18.09 23.11 -4.25
CA MET A 6 17.68 22.58 -2.95
C MET A 6 16.72 21.39 -3.12
N ILE A 7 16.52 20.66 -2.02
CA ILE A 7 15.41 19.71 -1.87
C ILE A 7 14.40 20.34 -0.92
N THR A 8 13.11 20.31 -1.27
CA THR A 8 12.04 20.74 -0.36
C THR A 8 11.21 19.56 0.06
N PHE A 9 10.80 19.53 1.33
CA PHE A 9 9.84 18.58 1.85
C PHE A 9 8.56 19.29 2.25
N VAL A 10 7.41 18.78 1.80
CA VAL A 10 6.09 19.28 2.22
C VAL A 10 5.24 18.09 2.62
N GLN A 11 4.66 18.15 3.81
CA GLN A 11 3.71 17.16 4.29
C GLN A 11 2.29 17.73 4.26
N TYR A 12 1.39 17.03 3.60
CA TYR A 12 -0.02 17.40 3.48
C TYR A 12 -0.86 16.62 4.50
N TYR A 13 -1.97 17.21 4.92
CA TYR A 13 -2.89 16.58 5.86
C TYR A 13 -3.60 15.37 5.25
N GLY A 14 -4.11 15.53 4.02
CA GLY A 14 -4.89 14.50 3.33
C GLY A 14 -4.20 13.94 2.10
N THR A 15 -5.02 13.54 1.12
CA THR A 15 -4.54 12.90 -0.12
C THR A 15 -4.38 13.89 -1.28
N VAL A 16 -4.82 15.14 -1.11
CA VAL A 16 -4.77 16.21 -2.12
C VAL A 16 -4.14 17.49 -1.56
N GLU A 17 -3.48 18.27 -2.41
CA GLU A 17 -2.70 19.44 -1.99
C GLU A 17 -3.52 20.61 -1.39
N GLY A 18 -4.83 20.64 -1.67
CA GLY A 18 -5.74 21.69 -1.23
C GLY A 18 -6.46 21.40 0.08
N GLU A 19 -6.34 20.18 0.59
CA GLU A 19 -7.02 19.77 1.82
C GLU A 19 -6.34 20.40 3.03
N ARG A 20 -7.13 21.09 3.85
CA ARG A 20 -6.64 21.78 5.05
C ARG A 20 -6.86 20.92 6.28
N THR A 21 -6.02 21.10 7.29
CA THR A 21 -6.27 20.51 8.61
C THR A 21 -7.60 21.04 9.18
N PRO A 22 -8.21 20.36 10.17
CA PRO A 22 -9.38 20.89 10.87
C PRO A 22 -9.16 22.26 11.51
N ARG A 23 -7.89 22.66 11.73
CA ARG A 23 -7.48 23.97 12.24
C ARG A 23 -7.21 25.00 11.12
N GLY A 24 -7.33 24.61 9.85
CA GLY A 24 -7.17 25.48 8.69
C GLY A 24 -5.75 25.60 8.13
N GLU A 25 -4.79 24.82 8.65
CA GLU A 25 -3.40 24.81 8.19
C GLU A 25 -3.31 24.17 6.80
N ARG A 26 -2.42 24.70 5.95
CA ARG A 26 -2.23 24.23 4.57
C ARG A 26 -1.32 22.99 4.49
N PHE A 27 -0.32 22.91 5.37
CA PHE A 27 0.67 21.84 5.40
C PHE A 27 0.89 21.45 6.86
N LEU A 28 1.12 20.16 7.11
CA LEU A 28 1.56 19.66 8.41
C LEU A 28 3.03 19.98 8.68
N ASP A 29 3.84 20.01 7.62
CA ASP A 29 5.26 20.32 7.67
C ASP A 29 5.74 20.89 6.33
N ASN A 30 6.77 21.74 6.37
CA ASN A 30 7.38 22.37 5.21
C ASN A 30 8.84 22.73 5.51
N GLN A 31 9.78 22.00 4.90
CA GLN A 31 11.22 22.15 5.11
C GLN A 31 11.98 22.36 3.80
N ARG A 32 13.16 22.98 3.92
CA ARG A 32 14.11 23.18 2.82
C ARG A 32 15.48 22.66 3.25
N PHE A 33 16.08 21.86 2.40
CA PHE A 33 17.41 21.29 2.60
C PHE A 33 18.36 21.89 1.56
N GLU A 34 19.36 22.61 2.06
CA GLU A 34 20.40 23.30 1.30
C GLU A 34 21.77 22.84 1.83
N GLY A 35 22.84 23.01 1.04
CA GLY A 35 24.19 22.60 1.44
C GLY A 35 24.87 21.80 0.34
N THR A 36 25.78 20.91 0.73
CA THR A 36 26.36 19.96 -0.23
C THR A 36 25.30 18.92 -0.64
N ILE A 37 25.55 18.20 -1.73
CA ILE A 37 24.68 17.09 -2.15
C ILE A 37 24.50 16.06 -1.03
N LEU A 38 25.58 15.76 -0.30
CA LEU A 38 25.54 14.82 0.82
C LEU A 38 24.64 15.34 1.95
N ASP A 39 24.78 16.63 2.31
CA ASP A 39 23.95 17.24 3.35
C ASP A 39 22.47 17.22 2.94
N MET A 40 22.17 17.66 1.71
CA MET A 40 20.80 17.65 1.20
C MET A 40 20.18 16.25 1.22
N LEU A 41 20.90 15.23 0.77
CA LEU A 41 20.39 13.85 0.76
C LEU A 41 20.20 13.30 2.18
N ARG A 42 21.20 13.47 3.04
CA ARG A 42 21.18 12.95 4.42
C ARG A 42 20.08 13.61 5.25
N ASP A 43 19.97 14.93 5.18
CA ASP A 43 19.00 15.69 5.96
C ASP A 43 17.58 15.41 5.47
N THR A 44 17.38 15.33 4.14
CA THR A 44 16.09 14.92 3.57
C THR A 44 15.72 13.49 4.00
N GLU A 45 16.63 12.52 3.88
CA GLU A 45 16.38 11.12 4.27
C GLU A 45 15.98 11.03 5.75
N THR A 46 16.74 11.69 6.63
CA THR A 46 16.49 11.72 8.08
C THR A 46 15.12 12.31 8.39
N HIS A 47 14.79 13.43 7.74
CA HIS A 47 13.54 14.15 7.98
C HIS A 47 12.32 13.38 7.48
N VAL A 48 12.39 12.83 6.26
CA VAL A 48 11.31 12.02 5.69
C VAL A 48 11.10 10.77 6.54
N LEU A 49 12.15 10.10 6.99
CA LEU A 49 12.05 8.92 7.89
C LEU A 49 11.42 9.26 9.24
N ALA A 50 11.64 10.46 9.76
CA ALA A 50 11.00 10.95 10.98
C ALA A 50 9.51 11.25 10.77
N ALA A 51 9.12 11.72 9.59
CA ALA A 51 7.73 12.03 9.23
C ALA A 51 6.90 10.81 8.83
N MET A 52 7.55 9.71 8.39
CA MET A 52 6.89 8.44 8.05
C MET A 52 6.15 7.83 9.24
N ARG A 53 5.01 7.19 8.94
CA ARG A 53 4.39 6.30 9.92
C ARG A 53 5.30 5.11 10.18
N LYS A 54 5.23 4.57 11.40
CA LYS A 54 6.00 3.39 11.80
C LYS A 54 5.05 2.35 12.35
N ALA A 55 5.02 1.17 11.74
CA ALA A 55 4.38 0.01 12.31
C ALA A 55 5.32 -0.63 13.32
N SER A 56 4.80 -1.07 14.46
CA SER A 56 5.63 -1.78 15.44
C SER A 56 5.35 -3.27 15.36
N LEU A 57 6.36 -4.02 14.93
CA LEU A 57 6.33 -5.47 14.88
C LEU A 57 7.05 -6.02 16.11
N ILE A 58 6.41 -6.94 16.83
CA ILE A 58 7.02 -7.65 17.96
C ILE A 58 7.60 -8.94 17.39
N ASP A 59 8.93 -9.04 17.33
CA ASP A 59 9.65 -10.24 16.92
C ASP A 59 10.30 -10.88 18.16
N GLY A 60 9.67 -11.93 18.67
CA GLY A 60 10.04 -12.56 19.95
C GLY A 60 9.93 -11.58 21.13
N LEU A 61 11.07 -11.21 21.74
CA LEU A 61 11.15 -10.29 22.87
C LEU A 61 11.42 -8.82 22.45
N LEU A 62 11.76 -8.58 21.18
CA LEU A 62 12.21 -7.27 20.71
C LEU A 62 11.14 -6.62 19.83
N ARG A 63 10.84 -5.35 20.11
CA ARG A 63 10.01 -4.51 19.26
C ARG A 63 10.89 -3.90 18.17
N ARG A 64 10.51 -4.06 16.91
CA ARG A 64 11.12 -3.39 15.76
C ARG A 64 10.10 -2.45 15.13
N ASP A 65 10.49 -1.20 14.94
CA ASP A 65 9.71 -0.24 14.19
C ASP A 65 10.04 -0.38 12.70
N ILE A 66 9.02 -0.64 11.89
CA ILE A 66 9.08 -0.79 10.45
C ILE A 66 8.53 0.51 9.83
N PRO A 67 9.33 1.26 9.06
CA PRO A 67 8.87 2.48 8.40
C PRO A 67 7.83 2.17 7.31
N GLU A 68 6.99 3.14 7.03
CA GLU A 68 5.95 3.09 5.98
C GLU A 68 6.50 2.78 4.59
N TYR A 69 7.71 3.24 4.28
CA TYR A 69 8.43 2.92 3.05
C TYR A 69 9.84 2.40 3.37
N PRO A 70 10.37 1.44 2.59
CA PRO A 70 11.74 0.97 2.73
C PRO A 70 12.74 2.11 2.58
N LEU A 71 13.70 2.18 3.50
CA LEU A 71 14.73 3.23 3.49
C LEU A 71 15.57 3.18 2.21
N GLU A 72 15.84 1.99 1.70
CA GLU A 72 16.58 1.77 0.46
C GLU A 72 15.87 2.39 -0.75
N ALA A 73 14.56 2.16 -0.88
CA ALA A 73 13.75 2.75 -1.95
C ALA A 73 13.74 4.29 -1.88
N LEU A 74 13.62 4.85 -0.67
CA LEU A 74 13.68 6.31 -0.48
C LEU A 74 15.05 6.87 -0.87
N ARG A 75 16.14 6.28 -0.37
CA ARG A 75 17.50 6.75 -0.63
C ARG A 75 17.79 6.76 -2.12
N GLU A 76 17.45 5.67 -2.80
CA GLU A 76 17.67 5.53 -4.23
C GLU A 76 16.83 6.52 -5.05
N ALA A 77 15.57 6.78 -4.65
CA ALA A 77 14.74 7.80 -5.30
C ALA A 77 15.29 9.22 -5.12
N LEU A 78 15.77 9.57 -3.92
CA LEU A 78 16.38 10.88 -3.65
C LEU A 78 17.70 11.04 -4.42
N ALA A 79 18.55 10.02 -4.41
CA ALA A 79 19.82 10.03 -5.11
C ALA A 79 19.59 10.17 -6.63
N ASN A 80 18.65 9.41 -7.21
CA ASN A 80 18.26 9.53 -8.62
C ASN A 80 17.69 10.91 -8.94
N ALA A 81 16.87 11.48 -8.06
CA ALA A 81 16.33 12.82 -8.24
C ALA A 81 17.42 13.89 -8.31
N VAL A 82 18.50 13.77 -7.53
CA VAL A 82 19.67 14.67 -7.58
C VAL A 82 20.51 14.39 -8.82
N ALA A 83 20.89 13.14 -9.03
CA ALA A 83 21.74 12.69 -10.12
C ALA A 83 21.20 13.06 -11.51
N HIS A 84 19.91 12.86 -11.72
CA HIS A 84 19.26 13.04 -13.03
C HIS A 84 18.55 14.40 -13.19
N ARG A 85 18.57 15.27 -12.18
CA ARG A 85 18.01 16.63 -12.24
C ARG A 85 18.54 17.40 -13.45
N ASP A 86 17.67 18.18 -14.09
CA ASP A 86 18.09 19.18 -15.07
C ASP A 86 18.76 20.39 -14.38
N TYR A 87 20.08 20.51 -14.54
CA TYR A 87 20.88 21.64 -14.05
C TYR A 87 21.09 22.74 -15.10
N SER A 88 20.42 22.63 -16.26
CA SER A 88 20.48 23.64 -17.32
C SER A 88 19.90 25.00 -16.85
N PRO A 89 20.26 26.10 -17.53
CA PRO A 89 19.70 27.42 -17.24
C PRO A 89 18.16 27.47 -17.20
N TYR A 90 17.48 26.61 -17.97
CA TYR A 90 16.02 26.56 -18.07
C TYR A 90 15.34 26.04 -16.81
N ALA A 91 16.04 25.23 -16.00
CA ALA A 91 15.54 24.62 -14.77
C ALA A 91 16.20 25.21 -13.50
N ARG A 92 16.93 26.32 -13.61
CA ARG A 92 17.65 26.96 -12.48
C ARG A 92 16.72 27.46 -11.37
N GLY A 93 15.48 27.82 -11.69
CA GLY A 93 14.46 28.27 -10.73
C GLY A 93 13.48 27.17 -10.33
N SER A 94 13.92 25.91 -10.30
CA SER A 94 13.10 24.77 -9.89
C SER A 94 13.91 23.91 -8.92
N TYR A 95 13.25 23.23 -8.00
CA TYR A 95 13.89 22.41 -6.97
C TYR A 95 13.33 20.99 -7.01
N ILE A 96 14.06 20.07 -6.36
CA ILE A 96 13.54 18.73 -6.13
C ILE A 96 12.47 18.84 -5.04
N GLN A 97 11.33 18.21 -5.27
CA GLN A 97 10.18 18.26 -4.37
C GLN A 97 9.90 16.87 -3.84
N VAL A 98 9.96 16.74 -2.52
CA VAL A 98 9.47 15.57 -1.78
C VAL A 98 8.13 15.96 -1.16
N ARG A 99 7.05 15.31 -1.59
CA ARG A 99 5.69 15.58 -1.10
C ARG A 99 5.16 14.34 -0.40
N MET A 100 4.78 14.47 0.86
CA MET A 100 4.18 13.39 1.63
C MET A 100 2.70 13.67 1.82
N PHE A 101 1.87 12.74 1.37
CA PHE A 101 0.42 12.74 1.54
C PHE A 101 0.02 11.62 2.50
N ALA A 102 -1.24 11.62 2.93
CA ALA A 102 -1.77 10.57 3.78
C ALA A 102 -1.62 9.16 3.15
N ASN A 103 -1.69 9.04 1.82
CA ASN A 103 -1.71 7.78 1.07
C ASN A 103 -0.49 7.52 0.15
N ARG A 104 0.46 8.46 0.07
CA ARG A 104 1.62 8.32 -0.84
C ARG A 104 2.77 9.27 -0.50
N LEU A 105 3.96 8.92 -0.94
CA LEU A 105 5.15 9.76 -0.98
C LEU A 105 5.53 10.01 -2.45
N GLU A 106 5.75 11.26 -2.82
CA GLU A 106 6.16 11.65 -4.17
C GLU A 106 7.55 12.30 -4.13
N VAL A 107 8.44 11.86 -5.01
CA VAL A 107 9.75 12.50 -5.25
C VAL A 107 9.76 13.01 -6.69
N GLN A 108 9.82 14.32 -6.88
CA GLN A 108 9.81 14.97 -8.19
C GLN A 108 11.09 15.75 -8.43
N SER A 109 11.78 15.47 -9.54
CA SER A 109 12.97 16.19 -10.00
C SER A 109 12.65 17.06 -11.22
N PRO A 110 13.27 18.25 -11.35
CA PRO A 110 13.25 19.02 -12.59
C PRO A 110 13.86 18.27 -13.78
N GLY A 111 13.22 18.38 -14.94
CA GLY A 111 13.58 17.66 -16.17
C GLY A 111 12.94 16.27 -16.26
N GLY A 112 12.49 15.87 -17.44
CA GLY A 112 11.97 14.52 -17.71
C GLY A 112 13.07 13.49 -17.90
N LEU A 113 12.73 12.32 -18.44
CA LEU A 113 13.70 11.30 -18.86
C LEU A 113 14.67 11.82 -19.94
N PHE A 114 15.84 11.20 -20.07
CA PHE A 114 16.93 11.69 -20.93
C PHE A 114 17.45 10.59 -21.87
N GLY A 115 17.81 10.98 -23.09
CA GLY A 115 18.33 10.04 -24.11
C GLY A 115 17.22 9.14 -24.66
N ASN A 116 17.52 7.85 -24.79
CA ASN A 116 16.62 6.79 -25.28
C ASN A 116 15.72 6.17 -24.20
N VAL A 117 15.83 6.63 -22.95
CA VAL A 117 15.05 6.10 -21.84
C VAL A 117 13.65 6.72 -21.81
N ASN A 118 12.64 5.88 -21.61
CA ASN A 118 11.23 6.18 -21.43
C ASN A 118 10.67 5.34 -20.26
N VAL A 119 9.42 5.55 -19.88
CA VAL A 119 8.82 4.85 -18.73
C VAL A 119 8.75 3.33 -18.93
N ASP A 120 8.63 2.85 -20.17
CA ASP A 120 8.49 1.42 -20.48
C ASP A 120 9.82 0.66 -20.44
N ASN A 121 10.96 1.35 -20.64
CA ASN A 121 12.29 0.74 -20.65
C ASN A 121 13.21 1.20 -19.49
N LEU A 122 12.74 2.09 -18.61
CA LEU A 122 13.51 2.63 -17.48
C LEU A 122 14.09 1.56 -16.55
N GLU A 123 13.46 0.37 -16.49
CA GLU A 123 13.98 -0.74 -15.70
C GLU A 123 15.26 -1.33 -16.31
N ASP A 124 15.41 -1.36 -17.64
CA ASP A 124 16.50 -2.08 -18.32
C ASP A 124 17.49 -1.16 -19.03
N GLU A 125 17.04 0.03 -19.42
CA GLU A 125 17.85 1.05 -20.08
C GLU A 125 18.29 2.14 -19.10
N HIS A 126 19.52 2.61 -19.25
CA HIS A 126 20.09 3.66 -18.42
C HIS A 126 20.64 4.77 -19.31
N SER A 127 20.42 6.01 -18.88
CA SER A 127 20.92 7.19 -19.58
C SER A 127 21.25 8.28 -18.57
N THR A 128 22.49 8.74 -18.63
CA THR A 128 23.02 9.68 -17.64
C THR A 128 23.03 11.09 -18.22
N ARG A 129 22.24 11.99 -17.62
CA ARG A 129 22.25 13.42 -17.95
C ARG A 129 23.51 14.13 -17.44
N ASN A 130 23.90 13.84 -16.19
CA ASN A 130 24.98 14.53 -15.50
C ASN A 130 26.16 13.57 -15.22
N SER A 131 26.93 13.21 -16.24
CA SER A 131 27.98 12.17 -16.15
C SER A 131 29.07 12.46 -15.11
N ARG A 132 29.48 13.74 -14.98
CA ARG A 132 30.45 14.15 -13.96
C ARG A 132 29.88 14.04 -12.54
N LEU A 133 28.61 14.43 -12.37
CA LEU A 133 27.92 14.36 -11.09
C LEU A 133 27.73 12.90 -10.66
N MET A 134 27.29 12.03 -11.57
CA MET A 134 27.17 10.59 -11.33
C MET A 134 28.48 10.00 -10.84
N ARG A 135 29.58 10.26 -11.56
CA ARG A 135 30.91 9.78 -11.15
C ARG A 135 31.29 10.25 -9.75
N MET A 136 31.05 11.52 -9.41
CA MET A 136 31.31 12.02 -8.06
C MET A 136 30.43 11.35 -7.00
N MET A 137 29.16 11.07 -7.30
CA MET A 137 28.25 10.39 -6.39
C MET A 137 28.62 8.91 -6.21
N GLU A 138 29.11 8.24 -7.25
CA GLU A 138 29.67 6.88 -7.18
C GLU A 138 30.91 6.82 -6.30
N ASP A 139 31.85 7.75 -6.49
CA ASP A 139 33.08 7.85 -5.69
C ASP A 139 32.78 8.08 -4.20
N LEU A 140 31.63 8.70 -3.89
CA LEU A 140 31.11 8.91 -2.54
C LEU A 140 30.18 7.78 -2.04
N HIS A 141 30.01 6.71 -2.82
CA HIS A 141 29.12 5.58 -2.53
C HIS A 141 27.65 5.99 -2.27
N LEU A 142 27.19 7.05 -2.94
CA LEU A 142 25.81 7.53 -2.86
C LEU A 142 24.89 6.86 -3.88
N VAL A 143 25.44 6.37 -4.99
CA VAL A 143 24.73 5.66 -6.06
C VAL A 143 25.59 4.53 -6.61
N GLU A 144 24.94 3.49 -7.14
CA GLU A 144 25.61 2.46 -7.93
C GLU A 144 25.37 2.72 -9.43
N ASN A 145 26.42 3.07 -10.17
CA ASN A 145 26.33 3.34 -11.61
C ASN A 145 26.32 2.07 -12.46
N ARG A 146 25.25 1.29 -12.33
CA ARG A 146 25.01 0.08 -13.12
C ARG A 146 23.58 -0.02 -13.67
N GLY A 147 22.80 1.07 -13.57
CA GLY A 147 21.38 1.02 -13.91
C GLY A 147 20.56 0.14 -12.96
N SER A 148 21.09 -0.19 -11.78
CA SER A 148 20.43 -1.01 -10.76
C SER A 148 19.44 -0.21 -9.91
N GLY A 149 19.52 1.12 -9.90
CA GLY A 149 18.73 1.97 -8.99
C GLY A 149 17.22 1.75 -9.04
N VAL A 150 16.63 1.76 -10.24
CA VAL A 150 15.19 1.50 -10.41
C VAL A 150 14.84 0.07 -9.98
N LYS A 151 15.71 -0.92 -10.25
CA LYS A 151 15.53 -2.32 -9.83
C LYS A 151 15.59 -2.47 -8.31
N ALA A 152 16.49 -1.75 -7.64
CA ALA A 152 16.61 -1.74 -6.19
C ALA A 152 15.36 -1.16 -5.52
N ILE A 153 14.81 -0.06 -6.07
CA ILE A 153 13.53 0.50 -5.61
C ILE A 153 12.41 -0.55 -5.73
N LEU A 154 12.28 -1.18 -6.90
CA LEU A 154 11.25 -2.20 -7.15
C LEU A 154 11.38 -3.40 -6.21
N GLN A 155 12.61 -3.89 -6.01
CA GLN A 155 12.89 -5.01 -5.14
C GLN A 155 12.56 -4.67 -3.68
N ALA A 156 13.02 -3.53 -3.17
CA ALA A 156 12.78 -3.12 -1.79
C ALA A 156 11.28 -2.96 -1.49
N LEU A 157 10.49 -2.41 -2.41
CA LEU A 157 9.04 -2.30 -2.25
C LEU A 157 8.35 -3.67 -2.28
N ARG A 158 8.80 -4.57 -3.16
CA ARG A 158 8.27 -5.94 -3.24
C ARG A 158 8.53 -6.71 -1.95
N GLU A 159 9.73 -6.63 -1.40
CA GLU A 159 10.10 -7.27 -0.13
C GLU A 159 9.27 -6.73 1.05
N ALA A 160 8.81 -5.48 0.95
CA ALA A 160 7.89 -4.86 1.91
C ALA A 160 6.40 -5.10 1.61
N ASN A 161 6.05 -5.90 0.58
CA ASN A 161 4.68 -6.12 0.10
C ASN A 161 3.92 -4.83 -0.24
N LEU A 162 4.64 -3.80 -0.70
CA LEU A 162 4.06 -2.54 -1.16
C LEU A 162 3.83 -2.58 -2.67
N GLU A 163 2.93 -1.71 -3.13
CA GLU A 163 2.76 -1.45 -4.55
C GLU A 163 4.08 -0.99 -5.20
N PRO A 164 4.39 -1.46 -6.43
CA PRO A 164 5.48 -0.90 -7.21
C PRO A 164 5.28 0.62 -7.39
N PRO A 165 6.38 1.38 -7.53
CA PRO A 165 6.28 2.81 -7.69
C PRO A 165 5.63 3.16 -9.03
N ARG A 166 4.93 4.29 -9.06
CA ARG A 166 4.47 4.88 -10.32
C ARG A 166 5.47 5.93 -10.77
N PHE A 167 5.93 5.80 -12.01
CA PHE A 167 6.78 6.78 -12.69
C PHE A 167 5.91 7.65 -13.58
N ASN A 168 6.03 8.97 -13.42
CA ASN A 168 5.36 9.94 -14.26
C ASN A 168 6.40 10.85 -14.91
N ASP A 169 6.63 10.63 -16.19
CA ASP A 169 7.51 11.47 -17.01
C ASP A 169 6.69 12.59 -17.67
N ARG A 170 7.03 13.83 -17.33
CA ARG A 170 6.47 15.04 -17.93
C ARG A 170 7.59 15.79 -18.63
N ARG A 171 7.24 16.60 -19.63
CA ARG A 171 8.20 17.39 -20.43
C ARG A 171 9.25 18.15 -19.60
N SER A 172 8.87 18.64 -18.42
CA SER A 172 9.73 19.45 -17.54
C SER A 172 10.02 18.81 -16.19
N SER A 173 9.56 17.61 -15.91
CA SER A 173 9.76 16.97 -14.60
C SER A 173 9.58 15.46 -14.66
N PHE A 174 10.37 14.75 -13.89
CA PHE A 174 10.19 13.33 -13.64
C PHE A 174 9.74 13.13 -12.20
N GLN A 175 8.79 12.22 -11.98
CA GLN A 175 8.20 11.97 -10.67
C GLN A 175 8.14 10.47 -10.37
N VAL A 176 8.56 10.10 -9.16
CA VAL A 176 8.43 8.77 -8.57
C VAL A 176 7.39 8.84 -7.46
N ILE A 177 6.41 7.93 -7.46
CA ILE A 177 5.31 7.91 -6.49
C ILE A 177 5.28 6.56 -5.79
N PHE A 178 5.41 6.57 -4.47
CA PHE A 178 5.29 5.41 -3.59
C PHE A 178 3.92 5.44 -2.90
N HIS A 179 3.09 4.43 -3.14
CA HIS A 179 1.84 4.25 -2.37
C HIS A 179 2.12 3.46 -1.10
N ASN A 180 1.47 3.85 0.00
CA ASN A 180 1.67 3.21 1.32
C ASN A 180 0.71 2.06 1.61
N HIS A 181 -0.11 1.66 0.64
CA HIS A 181 -0.98 0.51 0.81
C HIS A 181 -0.16 -0.77 0.66
N THR A 182 -0.13 -1.56 1.72
CA THR A 182 0.31 -2.95 1.64
C THR A 182 -0.68 -3.72 0.77
N LEU A 183 -0.16 -4.43 -0.21
CA LEU A 183 -0.96 -5.25 -1.11
C LEU A 183 -1.51 -6.52 -0.43
N LEU A 184 -1.02 -6.87 0.76
CA LEU A 184 -1.39 -8.07 1.49
C LEU A 184 -1.50 -7.79 3.00
N ASP A 185 -2.36 -6.85 3.39
CA ASP A 185 -2.74 -6.71 4.79
C ASP A 185 -3.78 -7.77 5.21
N THR A 186 -4.06 -7.87 6.51
CA THR A 186 -5.04 -8.83 7.05
C THR A 186 -6.42 -8.67 6.42
N GLU A 187 -6.82 -7.44 6.08
CA GLU A 187 -8.11 -7.17 5.44
C GLU A 187 -8.14 -7.65 3.98
N ALA A 188 -7.07 -7.41 3.22
CA ALA A 188 -6.88 -7.91 1.87
C ALA A 188 -6.85 -9.43 1.83
N ILE A 189 -6.16 -10.07 2.78
CA ILE A 189 -6.14 -11.54 2.92
C ILE A 189 -7.54 -12.07 3.22
N ASN A 190 -8.25 -11.46 4.17
CA ASN A 190 -9.62 -11.86 4.50
C ASN A 190 -10.58 -11.68 3.31
N TRP A 191 -10.43 -10.60 2.56
CA TRP A 191 -11.18 -10.39 1.32
C TRP A 191 -10.80 -11.40 0.24
N LEU A 192 -9.51 -11.71 0.06
CA LEU A 192 -9.04 -12.72 -0.88
C LEU A 192 -9.59 -14.12 -0.58
N ASN A 193 -9.90 -14.43 0.69
CA ASN A 193 -10.53 -15.70 1.06
C ASN A 193 -11.88 -15.91 0.39
N GLN A 194 -12.59 -14.85 -0.02
CA GLN A 194 -13.82 -15.01 -0.81
C GLN A 194 -13.54 -15.66 -2.16
N TYR A 195 -12.32 -15.57 -2.69
CA TYR A 195 -11.87 -16.20 -3.93
C TYR A 195 -11.12 -17.52 -3.71
N ALA A 196 -11.11 -18.08 -2.49
CA ALA A 196 -10.34 -19.29 -2.18
C ALA A 196 -10.76 -20.54 -2.98
N HIS A 197 -11.96 -20.52 -3.56
CA HIS A 197 -12.49 -21.59 -4.40
C HIS A 197 -12.05 -21.50 -5.87
N PHE A 198 -11.40 -20.41 -6.27
CA PHE A 198 -10.75 -20.27 -7.56
C PHE A 198 -9.30 -20.77 -7.48
N ASP A 199 -8.87 -21.49 -8.51
CA ASP A 199 -7.47 -21.88 -8.66
C ASP A 199 -6.65 -20.67 -9.14
N LEU A 200 -6.23 -19.85 -8.17
CA LEU A 200 -5.46 -18.63 -8.39
C LEU A 200 -4.02 -18.81 -7.94
N ASN A 201 -3.10 -18.39 -8.79
CA ASN A 201 -1.70 -18.25 -8.40
C ASN A 201 -1.49 -16.94 -7.60
N ASP A 202 -0.33 -16.81 -6.96
CA ASP A 202 -0.04 -15.64 -6.11
C ASP A 202 -0.05 -14.31 -6.87
N ARG A 203 0.33 -14.31 -8.16
CA ARG A 203 0.29 -13.12 -9.02
C ARG A 203 -1.14 -12.65 -9.31
N GLN A 204 -2.04 -13.59 -9.54
CA GLN A 204 -3.46 -13.31 -9.75
C GLN A 204 -4.13 -12.82 -8.46
N ARG A 205 -3.78 -13.40 -7.30
CA ARG A 205 -4.23 -12.89 -5.99
C ARG A 205 -3.75 -11.46 -5.76
N LEU A 206 -2.49 -11.18 -6.05
CA LEU A 206 -1.92 -9.84 -5.93
C LEU A 206 -2.64 -8.84 -6.84
N ALA A 207 -2.93 -9.24 -8.08
CA ALA A 207 -3.68 -8.43 -9.03
C ALA A 207 -5.12 -8.14 -8.59
N LEU A 208 -5.81 -9.09 -7.93
CA LEU A 208 -7.13 -8.86 -7.37
C LEU A 208 -7.09 -7.82 -6.24
N VAL A 209 -6.10 -7.89 -5.36
CA VAL A 209 -5.97 -6.87 -4.29
C VAL A 209 -5.64 -5.50 -4.88
N TYR A 210 -4.72 -5.45 -5.85
CA TYR A 210 -4.41 -4.21 -6.55
C TYR A 210 -5.66 -3.60 -7.19
N LEU A 211 -6.48 -4.42 -7.87
CA LEU A 211 -7.73 -3.99 -8.48
C LEU A 211 -8.75 -3.46 -7.47
N ARG A 212 -8.82 -4.04 -6.26
CA ARG A 212 -9.68 -3.53 -5.19
C ARG A 212 -9.29 -2.12 -4.77
N GLN A 213 -8.00 -1.78 -4.83
CA GLN A 213 -7.47 -0.48 -4.39
C GLN A 213 -7.46 0.58 -5.50
N GLN A 214 -7.16 0.17 -6.75
CA GLN A 214 -6.91 1.09 -7.87
C GLN A 214 -8.04 1.07 -8.92
N GLU A 215 -9.12 0.33 -8.67
CA GLU A 215 -10.34 0.12 -9.49
C GLU A 215 -10.10 -0.55 -10.85
N GLN A 216 -8.95 -0.32 -11.48
CA GLN A 216 -8.57 -0.82 -12.78
C GLN A 216 -7.12 -1.31 -12.82
N ILE A 217 -6.85 -2.29 -13.68
CA ILE A 217 -5.50 -2.78 -13.99
C ILE A 217 -5.35 -2.92 -15.50
N SER A 218 -4.26 -2.41 -16.07
CA SER A 218 -3.87 -2.69 -17.45
C SER A 218 -2.89 -3.85 -17.55
N ASN A 219 -2.62 -4.33 -18.77
CA ASN A 219 -1.54 -5.30 -18.98
C ASN A 219 -0.19 -4.76 -18.50
N ALA A 220 0.10 -3.47 -18.74
CA ALA A 220 1.32 -2.83 -18.27
C ALA A 220 1.40 -2.79 -16.73
N ASP A 221 0.28 -2.49 -16.05
CA ASP A 221 0.21 -2.53 -14.59
C ASP A 221 0.45 -3.93 -14.06
N TYR A 222 -0.17 -4.97 -14.65
CA TYR A 222 0.02 -6.36 -14.25
C TYR A 222 1.46 -6.81 -14.40
N ARG A 223 2.11 -6.47 -15.52
CA ARG A 223 3.52 -6.78 -15.77
C ARG A 223 4.43 -6.16 -14.71
N ARG A 224 4.19 -4.89 -14.38
CA ARG A 224 4.95 -4.16 -13.37
C ARG A 224 4.71 -4.71 -11.97
N LEU A 225 3.45 -5.05 -11.64
CA LEU A 225 3.06 -5.62 -10.35
C LEU A 225 3.69 -6.99 -10.10
N ASN A 226 3.70 -7.82 -11.14
CA ASN A 226 4.05 -9.24 -11.01
C ASN A 226 5.42 -9.59 -11.61
N HIS A 227 6.09 -8.63 -12.24
CA HIS A 227 7.39 -8.79 -12.92
C HIS A 227 7.40 -9.92 -13.96
N VAL A 228 6.40 -9.87 -14.84
CA VAL A 228 6.23 -10.83 -15.93
C VAL A 228 6.24 -10.11 -17.28
N ASP A 229 6.56 -10.84 -18.34
CA ASP A 229 6.46 -10.32 -19.70
C ASP A 229 4.99 -10.11 -20.14
N GLY A 230 4.80 -9.42 -21.26
CA GLY A 230 3.46 -9.11 -21.75
C GLY A 230 2.65 -10.32 -22.21
N MET A 231 3.31 -11.40 -22.63
CA MET A 231 2.65 -12.63 -23.05
C MET A 231 2.05 -13.34 -21.83
N GLN A 232 2.86 -13.51 -20.78
CA GLN A 232 2.44 -14.10 -19.51
C GLN A 232 1.34 -13.25 -18.84
N ALA A 233 1.52 -11.92 -18.75
CA ALA A 233 0.50 -11.02 -18.23
C ALA A 233 -0.82 -11.14 -19.01
N GLY A 234 -0.75 -11.20 -20.34
CA GLY A 234 -1.92 -11.36 -21.19
C GLY A 234 -2.60 -12.73 -21.04
N GLN A 235 -1.83 -13.80 -20.80
CA GLN A 235 -2.38 -15.12 -20.51
C GLN A 235 -3.09 -15.16 -19.16
N GLU A 236 -2.46 -14.64 -18.09
CA GLU A 236 -3.02 -14.65 -16.74
C GLU A 236 -4.24 -13.75 -16.60
N LEU A 237 -4.23 -12.55 -17.21
CA LEU A 237 -5.40 -11.67 -17.27
C LEU A 237 -6.56 -12.31 -18.03
N ARG A 238 -6.29 -12.99 -19.17
CA ARG A 238 -7.33 -13.73 -19.90
C ARG A 238 -7.90 -14.88 -19.08
N ALA A 239 -7.06 -15.59 -18.33
CA ALA A 239 -7.53 -16.65 -17.43
C ALA A 239 -8.45 -16.08 -16.34
N MET A 240 -8.11 -14.94 -15.74
CA MET A 240 -8.97 -14.27 -14.75
C MET A 240 -10.30 -13.79 -15.35
N VAL A 241 -10.32 -13.32 -16.61
CA VAL A 241 -11.55 -13.01 -17.33
C VAL A 241 -12.40 -14.26 -17.57
N GLN A 242 -11.78 -15.37 -18.00
CA GLN A 242 -12.47 -16.64 -18.23
C GLN A 242 -13.09 -17.22 -16.95
N GLN A 243 -12.41 -17.04 -15.81
CA GLN A 243 -12.93 -17.41 -14.49
C GLN A 243 -14.01 -16.44 -13.99
N GLY A 244 -14.29 -15.35 -14.70
CA GLY A 244 -15.33 -14.39 -14.35
C GLY A 244 -14.98 -13.47 -13.17
N LEU A 245 -13.68 -13.34 -12.85
CA LEU A 245 -13.21 -12.51 -11.73
C LEU A 245 -13.08 -11.04 -12.11
N ILE A 246 -12.69 -10.79 -13.37
CA ILE A 246 -12.45 -9.45 -13.91
C ILE A 246 -13.12 -9.33 -15.28
N GLU A 247 -13.41 -8.11 -15.67
CA GLU A 247 -14.03 -7.79 -16.97
C GLU A 247 -13.13 -6.85 -17.78
N PRO A 248 -12.97 -7.09 -19.09
CA PRO A 248 -12.16 -6.24 -19.95
C PRO A 248 -12.96 -5.04 -20.47
N HIS A 249 -12.32 -3.88 -20.48
CA HIS A 249 -12.82 -2.62 -21.01
C HIS A 249 -11.81 -2.00 -21.98
N GLY A 250 -12.28 -1.20 -22.92
CA GLY A 250 -11.43 -0.58 -23.94
C GLY A 250 -10.98 -1.53 -25.05
N VAL A 251 -10.11 -1.04 -25.95
CA VAL A 251 -9.72 -1.77 -27.17
C VAL A 251 -8.21 -1.75 -27.37
N SER A 252 -7.63 -2.91 -27.69
CA SER A 252 -6.22 -3.08 -28.06
C SER A 252 -5.26 -2.54 -26.99
N ARG A 253 -4.43 -1.53 -27.31
CA ARG A 253 -3.48 -0.93 -26.37
C ARG A 253 -4.12 -0.19 -25.20
N TRP A 254 -5.42 0.12 -25.27
CA TRP A 254 -6.17 0.81 -24.24
C TRP A 254 -7.03 -0.14 -23.42
N THR A 255 -6.77 -1.45 -23.50
CA THR A 255 -7.50 -2.42 -22.71
C THR A 255 -7.07 -2.34 -21.24
N TYR A 256 -8.05 -2.12 -20.38
CA TYR A 256 -7.93 -2.21 -18.92
C TYR A 256 -8.98 -3.18 -18.40
N TYR A 257 -8.79 -3.68 -17.19
CA TYR A 257 -9.67 -4.65 -16.57
C TYR A 257 -10.16 -4.08 -15.24
N THR A 258 -11.41 -4.34 -14.89
CA THR A 258 -11.99 -3.99 -13.58
C THR A 258 -12.48 -5.26 -12.88
N LEU A 259 -12.68 -5.21 -11.56
CA LEU A 259 -13.31 -6.32 -10.84
C LEU A 259 -14.74 -6.50 -11.37
N LYS A 260 -15.09 -7.74 -11.70
CA LYS A 260 -16.49 -8.06 -11.98
C LYS A 260 -17.22 -8.08 -10.66
N GLU A 261 -18.29 -7.29 -10.52
CA GLU A 261 -19.16 -7.37 -9.35
C GLU A 261 -19.66 -8.82 -9.24
N LEU A 262 -19.27 -9.50 -8.17
CA LEU A 262 -19.87 -10.78 -7.79
C LEU A 262 -21.35 -10.48 -7.53
N SER A 263 -22.22 -10.83 -8.48
CA SER A 263 -23.66 -10.57 -8.38
C SER A 263 -24.22 -11.11 -7.05
N GLU A 264 -24.56 -10.18 -6.17
CA GLU A 264 -25.36 -10.26 -4.95
C GLU A 264 -25.73 -11.66 -4.43
N GLN A 265 -24.86 -12.26 -3.60
CA GLN A 265 -25.27 -12.98 -2.37
C GLN A 265 -24.16 -12.92 -1.30
N VAL A 266 -23.52 -11.78 -1.11
CA VAL A 266 -22.87 -11.48 0.17
C VAL A 266 -23.14 -10.02 0.44
N THR A 267 -24.19 -9.73 1.21
CA THR A 267 -24.28 -8.47 1.94
C THR A 267 -22.93 -8.28 2.63
N PRO A 268 -22.24 -7.13 2.50
CA PRO A 268 -21.00 -6.91 3.22
C PRO A 268 -21.33 -7.07 4.70
N ALA A 269 -20.89 -8.17 5.29
CA ALA A 269 -20.85 -8.30 6.74
C ALA A 269 -19.92 -7.17 7.17
N VAL A 270 -20.53 -6.11 7.70
CA VAL A 270 -19.84 -5.14 8.56
C VAL A 270 -18.92 -5.98 9.44
N PRO A 271 -17.59 -5.77 9.46
CA PRO A 271 -16.71 -6.57 10.29
C PRO A 271 -17.26 -6.48 11.71
N SER A 272 -17.84 -7.58 12.20
CA SER A 272 -18.50 -7.53 13.48
C SER A 272 -17.41 -7.35 14.52
N LYS A 273 -17.70 -6.51 15.52
CA LYS A 273 -16.79 -6.21 16.63
C LYS A 273 -16.50 -7.43 17.51
N PHE A 274 -17.01 -8.60 17.15
CA PHE A 274 -17.04 -9.79 17.99
C PHE A 274 -16.37 -10.99 17.31
N PRO A 275 -15.74 -11.88 18.09
CA PRO A 275 -15.25 -13.15 17.57
C PRO A 275 -16.37 -13.99 16.91
N PRO A 276 -16.05 -14.87 15.93
CA PRO A 276 -17.05 -15.67 15.21
C PRO A 276 -17.97 -16.52 16.09
N GLU A 277 -17.46 -16.96 17.25
CA GLU A 277 -18.22 -17.74 18.24
C GLU A 277 -19.34 -16.90 18.87
N VAL A 278 -19.07 -15.61 19.12
CA VAL A 278 -20.01 -14.66 19.70
C VAL A 278 -21.09 -14.28 18.68
N GLU A 279 -20.72 -14.09 17.41
CA GLU A 279 -21.67 -13.83 16.33
C GLU A 279 -22.70 -14.94 16.18
N LYS A 280 -22.24 -16.20 16.15
CA LYS A 280 -23.13 -17.36 16.04
C LYS A 280 -24.14 -17.40 17.19
N ILE A 281 -23.69 -17.15 18.42
CA ILE A 281 -24.57 -17.08 19.59
C ILE A 281 -25.58 -15.93 19.45
N MET A 282 -25.13 -14.74 19.08
CA MET A 282 -25.99 -13.57 18.92
C MET A 282 -27.04 -13.78 17.83
N ALA A 283 -26.66 -14.34 16.69
CA ALA A 283 -27.58 -14.67 15.59
C ALA A 283 -28.62 -15.72 16.02
N PHE A 284 -28.20 -16.74 16.78
CA PHE A 284 -29.10 -17.74 17.34
C PHE A 284 -30.11 -17.10 18.32
N VAL A 285 -29.65 -16.24 19.23
CA VAL A 285 -30.52 -15.55 20.20
C VAL A 285 -31.47 -14.58 19.49
N GLN A 286 -31.04 -13.88 18.42
CA GLN A 286 -31.91 -13.03 17.61
C GLN A 286 -33.03 -13.84 16.94
N LYS A 287 -32.72 -15.03 16.43
CA LYS A 287 -33.68 -15.90 15.73
C LYS A 287 -34.62 -16.66 16.67
N HIS A 288 -34.11 -17.13 17.80
CA HIS A 288 -34.83 -18.03 18.72
C HIS A 288 -35.22 -17.37 20.05
N GLY A 289 -34.88 -16.09 20.25
CA GLY A 289 -35.20 -15.27 21.41
C GLY A 289 -34.35 -15.55 22.66
N SER A 290 -33.73 -16.72 22.79
CA SER A 290 -32.84 -17.06 23.91
C SER A 290 -31.99 -18.29 23.63
N ILE A 291 -30.84 -18.41 24.30
CA ILE A 291 -29.98 -19.59 24.24
C ILE A 291 -29.71 -20.15 25.63
N ASN A 292 -29.58 -21.46 25.77
CA ASN A 292 -29.08 -22.11 26.98
C ASN A 292 -27.70 -22.76 26.73
N ASN A 293 -27.08 -23.30 27.78
CA ASN A 293 -25.74 -23.89 27.64
C ASN A 293 -25.71 -25.10 26.69
N ALA A 294 -26.73 -25.97 26.71
CA ALA A 294 -26.79 -27.13 25.83
C ALA A 294 -26.91 -26.71 24.35
N GLU A 295 -27.79 -25.75 24.06
CA GLU A 295 -27.96 -25.16 22.73
C GLU A 295 -26.67 -24.47 22.25
N CYS A 296 -25.93 -23.81 23.14
CA CYS A 296 -24.64 -23.19 22.81
C CYS A 296 -23.56 -24.23 22.45
N ARG A 297 -23.52 -25.36 23.16
CA ARG A 297 -22.60 -26.47 22.85
C ARG A 297 -22.90 -27.09 21.51
N GLU A 298 -24.17 -27.30 21.20
CA GLU A 298 -24.62 -27.85 19.93
C GLU A 298 -24.34 -26.87 18.77
N LEU A 299 -24.61 -25.58 18.98
CA LEU A 299 -24.40 -24.53 17.98
C LEU A 299 -22.92 -24.33 17.60
N LEU A 300 -22.01 -24.48 18.58
CA LEU A 300 -20.58 -24.19 18.40
C LEU A 300 -19.71 -25.45 18.36
N GLU A 301 -20.28 -26.64 18.57
CA GLU A 301 -19.56 -27.91 18.73
C GLU A 301 -18.47 -27.85 19.80
N ILE A 302 -18.79 -27.25 20.96
CA ILE A 302 -17.83 -27.05 22.07
C ILE A 302 -18.21 -27.78 23.36
N GLU A 303 -17.20 -28.02 24.19
CA GLU A 303 -17.34 -28.62 25.51
C GLU A 303 -18.08 -27.73 26.52
N LEU A 304 -18.72 -28.37 27.52
CA LEU A 304 -19.55 -27.73 28.55
C LEU A 304 -18.87 -26.52 29.22
N GLN A 305 -17.59 -26.68 29.59
CA GLN A 305 -16.82 -25.65 30.29
C GLN A 305 -16.58 -24.43 29.39
N ARG A 306 -16.30 -24.63 28.11
CA ARG A 306 -16.06 -23.55 27.14
C ARG A 306 -17.35 -22.79 26.84
N ALA A 307 -18.47 -23.50 26.65
CA ALA A 307 -19.79 -22.88 26.48
C ALA A 307 -20.20 -22.06 27.72
N SER A 308 -19.94 -22.58 28.93
CA SER A 308 -20.24 -21.87 30.18
C SER A 308 -19.41 -20.60 30.33
N TYR A 309 -18.11 -20.69 30.03
CA TYR A 309 -17.21 -19.54 30.06
C TYR A 309 -17.65 -18.46 29.07
N LEU A 310 -17.95 -18.84 27.83
CA LEU A 310 -18.31 -17.91 26.76
C LEU A 310 -19.61 -17.15 27.09
N LEU A 311 -20.67 -17.85 27.48
CA LEU A 311 -21.94 -17.22 27.85
C LEU A 311 -21.79 -16.26 29.05
N LYS A 312 -21.00 -16.64 30.07
CA LYS A 312 -20.70 -15.75 31.21
C LYS A 312 -19.87 -14.53 30.81
N LYS A 313 -18.93 -14.70 29.88
CA LYS A 313 -18.12 -13.61 29.33
C LYS A 313 -19.00 -12.62 28.57
N MET A 314 -19.90 -13.11 27.71
CA MET A 314 -20.85 -12.28 26.97
C MET A 314 -21.80 -11.51 27.90
N VAL A 315 -22.22 -12.10 29.03
CA VAL A 315 -22.99 -11.38 30.06
C VAL A 315 -22.15 -10.29 30.73
N ARG A 316 -20.89 -10.57 31.08
CA ARG A 316 -19.98 -9.59 31.70
C ARG A 316 -19.70 -8.41 30.77
N GLU A 317 -19.60 -8.66 29.47
CA GLU A 317 -19.37 -7.65 28.43
C GLU A 317 -20.66 -6.94 28.00
N GLY A 318 -21.80 -7.24 28.64
CA GLY A 318 -23.08 -6.59 28.37
C GLY A 318 -23.74 -6.99 27.05
N GLN A 319 -23.27 -8.06 26.40
CA GLN A 319 -23.81 -8.57 25.12
C GLN A 319 -25.04 -9.44 25.32
N LEU A 320 -25.18 -10.08 26.49
CA LEU A 320 -26.33 -10.90 26.86
C LEU A 320 -26.77 -10.59 28.30
N LYS A 321 -28.04 -10.88 28.59
CA LYS A 321 -28.62 -10.86 29.93
C LYS A 321 -29.00 -12.28 30.34
N GLN A 322 -28.61 -12.67 31.54
CA GLN A 322 -28.99 -13.96 32.12
C GLN A 322 -30.39 -13.87 32.74
N GLU A 323 -31.26 -14.81 32.40
CA GLU A 323 -32.59 -14.98 33.00
C GLU A 323 -32.76 -16.41 33.55
N GLY A 324 -33.37 -16.52 34.72
CA GLY A 324 -33.63 -17.80 35.38
C GLY A 324 -32.43 -18.37 36.14
N GLU A 325 -32.68 -19.49 36.84
CA GLU A 325 -31.72 -20.14 37.72
C GLU A 325 -31.52 -21.63 37.38
N ARG A 326 -30.29 -22.12 37.61
CA ARG A 326 -29.90 -23.53 37.49
C ARG A 326 -30.32 -24.13 36.13
N ARG A 327 -31.20 -25.13 36.13
CA ARG A 327 -31.65 -25.86 34.92
C ARG A 327 -32.54 -25.04 33.99
N TRP A 328 -33.05 -23.90 34.46
CA TRP A 328 -33.91 -23.00 33.69
C TRP A 328 -33.16 -21.75 33.21
N MET A 329 -31.84 -21.72 33.35
CA MET A 329 -31.01 -20.59 32.97
C MET A 329 -30.96 -20.43 31.44
N ARG A 330 -31.37 -19.27 30.97
CA ARG A 330 -31.31 -18.87 29.55
C ARG A 330 -30.65 -17.50 29.44
N TYR A 331 -30.07 -17.24 28.28
CA TYR A 331 -29.40 -15.98 27.96
C TYR A 331 -30.14 -15.31 26.81
N ARG A 332 -30.47 -14.03 26.99
CA ARG A 332 -31.19 -13.20 26.00
C ARG A 332 -30.39 -11.97 25.66
N LEU A 333 -30.77 -11.28 24.58
CA LEU A 333 -30.23 -9.94 24.33
C LEU A 333 -30.68 -8.97 25.45
N PRO A 334 -29.87 -7.94 25.78
CA PRO A 334 -30.13 -6.99 26.86
C PRO A 334 -31.48 -6.28 26.79
#